data_AF-A0A212FKB2-F1
#
_entry.id   AF-A0A212FKB2-F1
#
_cell.length_a   1.000
_cell.length_b   1.000
_cell.length_c   1.000
_cell.angle_alpha   90.00
_cell.angle_beta   90.00
_cell.angle_gamma   90.00
#
_symmetry.space_group_name_H-M   'P 1'
#
loop_
_entity.id
_entity.type
_entity.pdbx_description
1 polymer ?
#
loop_
_entity_poly.entity_id
_entity_poly.type
_entity_poly.pdbx_seq_one_letter_code
_entity_poly.pdbx_strand_id
1 'polypeptide(L)'
;MLIRIAPKTFLCRYPLSTGAIYSATVLICVSVVCILALITQVILMNNDNCSSRFVWRNAYSFSITGVIYTVVMLVMHIWLIWGVKEKKASVILSWFVITAMWLSQTFFLLIILICIYSTDVNFVAWVLSFILGLIAIGILTYFVLVVYGFWLELKTEERNRNLAAQNNDL
;
A
#
# COMPACT_ATOMS: atom_id res chain seq x y z
N MET A 1 11.87 -4.98 -17.88
CA MET A 1 12.58 -3.91 -17.14
C MET A 1 12.38 -4.02 -15.61
N LEU A 2 11.16 -4.27 -15.11
CA LEU A 2 10.84 -4.42 -13.68
C LEU A 2 11.66 -5.48 -12.91
N ILE A 3 12.05 -6.58 -13.57
CA ILE A 3 12.87 -7.65 -12.95
C ILE A 3 14.23 -7.14 -12.45
N ARG A 4 14.81 -6.09 -13.07
CA ARG A 4 16.08 -5.52 -12.61
C ARG A 4 15.96 -4.66 -11.35
N ILE A 5 14.75 -4.19 -11.04
CA ILE A 5 14.48 -3.28 -9.93
C ILE A 5 14.06 -4.06 -8.67
N ALA A 6 13.57 -5.28 -8.83
CA ALA A 6 13.15 -6.11 -7.71
C ALA A 6 14.33 -6.48 -6.80
N PRO A 7 14.23 -6.24 -5.48
CA PRO A 7 15.28 -6.63 -4.54
C PRO A 7 15.39 -8.16 -4.50
N LYS A 8 16.62 -8.68 -4.50
CA LYS A 8 16.89 -10.12 -4.33
C LYS A 8 16.84 -10.58 -2.88
N THR A 9 16.95 -9.64 -1.95
CA THR A 9 17.03 -9.87 -0.50
C THR A 9 16.38 -8.69 0.22
N PHE A 10 15.72 -8.95 1.35
CA PHE A 10 15.19 -7.89 2.21
C PHE A 10 16.32 -7.27 3.05
N LEU A 11 16.46 -5.94 3.04
CA LEU A 11 17.52 -5.20 3.76
C LEU A 11 18.93 -5.79 3.51
N CYS A 12 19.19 -6.23 2.28
CA CYS A 12 20.47 -6.82 1.85
C CYS A 12 20.93 -8.09 2.61
N ARG A 13 20.10 -8.66 3.50
CA ARG A 13 20.53 -9.78 4.37
C ARG A 13 19.45 -10.84 4.62
N TYR A 14 18.18 -10.45 4.68
CA TYR A 14 17.10 -11.34 5.06
C TYR A 14 16.40 -11.96 3.84
N PRO A 15 15.80 -13.15 3.98
CA PRO A 15 15.04 -13.77 2.90
C PRO A 15 13.79 -12.94 2.57
N LEU A 16 13.40 -12.96 1.30
CA LEU A 16 12.27 -12.18 0.80
C LEU A 16 10.93 -12.58 1.44
N SER A 17 10.77 -13.85 1.83
CA SER A 17 9.60 -14.32 2.59
C SER A 17 9.44 -13.58 3.93
N THR A 18 10.53 -13.44 4.70
CA THR A 18 10.51 -12.67 5.95
C THR A 18 10.24 -11.19 5.67
N GLY A 19 10.84 -10.65 4.61
CA GLY A 19 10.57 -9.28 4.16
C GLY A 19 9.11 -9.04 3.80
N ALA A 20 8.46 -9.99 3.12
CA ALA A 20 7.06 -9.90 2.74
C ALA A 20 6.12 -9.97 3.95
N ILE A 21 6.39 -10.85 4.92
CA ILE A 21 5.62 -10.92 6.18
C ILE A 21 5.79 -9.62 6.97
N TYR A 22 7.03 -9.16 7.14
CA TYR A 22 7.31 -7.91 7.85
C TYR A 22 6.62 -6.72 7.18
N SER A 23 6.69 -6.62 5.85
CA SER A 23 6.01 -5.59 5.06
C SER A 23 4.50 -5.63 5.30
N ALA A 24 3.89 -6.81 5.27
CA ALA A 24 2.47 -6.98 5.53
C ALA A 24 2.09 -6.53 6.96
N THR A 25 2.89 -6.89 7.97
CA THR A 25 2.68 -6.47 9.36
C THR A 25 2.74 -4.95 9.51
N VAL A 26 3.75 -4.31 8.93
CA VAL A 26 3.87 -2.84 8.95
C VAL A 26 2.67 -2.19 8.27
N LEU A 27 2.25 -2.70 7.11
CA LEU A 27 1.10 -2.18 6.38
C LEU A 27 -0.23 -2.35 7.14
N ILE A 28 -0.39 -3.44 7.90
CA ILE A 28 -1.53 -3.62 8.82
C ILE A 28 -1.52 -2.53 9.89
N CYS A 29 -0.38 -2.30 10.56
CA CYS A 29 -0.27 -1.27 11.58
C CYS A 29 -0.59 0.12 11.03
N VAL A 30 -0.02 0.46 9.86
CA VAL A 30 -0.30 1.74 9.17
C VAL A 30 -1.78 1.86 8.82
N SER A 31 -2.41 0.78 8.34
CA SER A 31 -3.83 0.78 8.00
C SER A 31 -4.72 1.02 9.22
N VAL A 32 -4.41 0.41 10.37
CA VAL A 32 -5.15 0.64 11.63
C VAL A 32 -5.04 2.10 12.07
N VAL A 33 -3.83 2.66 12.07
CA VAL A 33 -3.60 4.07 12.44
C VAL A 33 -4.35 5.00 11.47
N CYS A 34 -4.33 4.69 10.17
CA CYS A 34 -5.05 5.45 9.15
C CYS A 34 -6.58 5.40 9.35
N ILE A 35 -7.14 4.22 9.64
CA ILE A 35 -8.57 4.08 9.96
C ILE A 35 -8.95 4.95 11.16
N LEU A 36 -8.17 4.91 12.24
CA LEU A 36 -8.43 5.72 13.43
C LEU A 36 -8.38 7.22 13.11
N ALA A 37 -7.34 7.67 12.40
CA ALA A 37 -7.20 9.07 12.00
C ALA A 37 -8.37 9.55 11.13
N LEU A 38 -8.78 8.75 10.14
CA LEU A 38 -9.89 9.08 9.26
C LEU A 38 -11.24 9.08 10.02
N ILE A 39 -11.47 8.15 10.94
CA ILE A 39 -12.66 8.15 11.79
C ILE A 39 -12.70 9.39 12.67
N THR A 40 -11.58 9.75 13.31
CA THR A 40 -11.49 10.99 14.11
C THR A 40 -11.78 12.22 13.25
N GLN A 41 -11.25 12.27 12.03
CA GLN A 41 -11.53 13.35 11.08
C GLN A 41 -13.01 13.43 10.71
N VAL A 42 -13.66 12.30 10.42
CA VAL A 42 -15.10 12.23 10.13
C VAL A 42 -15.94 12.72 11.32
N ILE A 43 -15.60 12.31 12.55
CA ILE A 43 -16.32 12.73 13.77
C ILE A 43 -16.16 14.24 14.00
N LEU A 44 -14.94 14.78 13.88
CA LEU A 44 -14.67 16.20 14.04
C LEU A 44 -15.44 17.04 12.99
N MET A 45 -15.43 16.60 11.73
CA MET A 45 -16.16 17.24 10.64
C MET A 45 -17.68 17.19 10.81
N ASN A 46 -18.22 16.18 11.51
CA ASN A 46 -19.65 16.05 11.75
C ASN A 46 -20.15 16.93 12.91
N ASN A 47 -19.30 17.23 13.89
CA ASN A 47 -19.66 18.05 15.06
C ASN A 47 -19.63 19.55 14.78
N ASP A 48 -18.79 20.00 13.84
CA ASP A 48 -18.80 21.40 13.43
C ASP A 48 -19.92 21.63 12.40
N ASN A 49 -20.84 22.56 12.68
CA ASN A 49 -21.87 23.08 11.76
C ASN A 49 -21.28 23.79 10.50
N CYS A 50 -20.03 23.52 10.13
CA CYS A 50 -19.28 24.04 8.99
C CYS A 50 -19.75 23.48 7.63
N SER A 51 -21.00 23.01 7.54
CA SER A 51 -21.60 22.35 6.36
C SER A 51 -21.83 23.29 5.17
N SER A 52 -21.60 24.60 5.31
CA SER A 52 -21.91 25.58 4.26
C SER A 52 -20.81 25.77 3.21
N ARG A 53 -19.57 25.33 3.45
CA ARG A 53 -18.48 25.44 2.47
C ARG A 53 -18.33 24.15 1.66
N PHE A 54 -18.44 24.27 0.33
CA PHE A 54 -18.32 23.16 -0.64
C PHE A 54 -17.07 22.28 -0.42
N VAL A 55 -15.95 22.89 -0.02
CA VAL A 55 -14.67 22.20 0.26
C VAL A 55 -14.79 21.18 1.40
N TRP A 56 -15.50 21.52 2.47
CA TRP A 56 -15.66 20.64 3.65
C TRP A 56 -16.55 19.43 3.36
N ARG A 57 -17.59 19.60 2.53
CA ARG A 57 -18.45 18.48 2.12
C ARG A 57 -17.69 17.46 1.27
N ASN A 58 -16.82 17.93 0.37
CA ASN A 58 -15.96 17.04 -0.41
C ASN A 58 -14.94 16.32 0.50
N ALA A 59 -14.29 17.04 1.42
CA ALA A 59 -13.35 16.44 2.37
C ALA A 59 -14.00 15.39 3.29
N TYR A 60 -15.24 15.61 3.69
CA TYR A 60 -16.03 14.63 4.45
C TYR A 60 -16.31 13.37 3.63
N SER A 61 -16.79 13.52 2.39
CA SER A 61 -17.02 12.39 1.49
C SER A 61 -15.74 11.61 1.21
N PHE A 62 -14.62 12.30 0.98
CA PHE A 62 -13.31 11.67 0.80
C PHE A 62 -12.88 10.87 2.04
N SER A 63 -13.11 11.41 3.24
CA SER A 63 -12.75 10.72 4.49
C SER A 63 -13.54 9.42 4.68
N ILE A 64 -14.86 9.43 4.43
CA ILE A 64 -15.69 8.21 4.53
C ILE A 64 -15.22 7.16 3.53
N THR A 65 -15.05 7.54 2.26
CA THR A 65 -14.56 6.64 1.23
C THR A 65 -13.17 6.11 1.57
N GLY A 66 -12.30 6.95 2.14
CA GLY A 66 -11.00 6.57 2.67
C GLY A 66 -11.06 5.51 3.77
N VAL A 67 -12.01 5.62 4.71
CA VAL A 67 -12.22 4.61 5.76
C VAL A 67 -12.56 3.26 5.13
N ILE A 68 -13.54 3.23 4.21
CA ILE A 68 -13.98 2.00 3.55
C ILE A 68 -12.81 1.34 2.81
N TYR A 69 -12.06 2.11 2.02
CA TYR A 69 -10.91 1.59 1.29
C TYR A 69 -9.81 1.06 2.22
N THR A 70 -9.55 1.75 3.33
CA THR A 70 -8.50 1.33 4.27
C THR A 70 -8.89 0.04 5.01
N VAL A 71 -10.18 -0.16 5.32
CA VAL A 71 -10.68 -1.44 5.87
C VAL A 71 -10.51 -2.58 4.86
N VAL A 72 -10.84 -2.35 3.59
CA VAL A 72 -10.62 -3.36 2.53
C VAL A 72 -9.12 -3.69 2.41
N MET A 73 -8.26 -2.69 2.41
CA MET A 73 -6.80 -2.89 2.36
C MET A 73 -6.27 -3.64 3.58
N LEU A 74 -6.81 -3.40 4.77
CA LEU A 74 -6.46 -4.16 5.98
C LEU A 74 -6.69 -5.66 5.79
N VAL A 75 -7.86 -6.04 5.24
CA VAL A 75 -8.18 -7.44 4.91
C VAL A 75 -7.21 -7.98 3.86
N MET A 76 -6.88 -7.19 2.85
CA MET A 76 -5.90 -7.58 1.81
C MET A 76 -4.51 -7.84 2.40
N HIS A 77 -4.05 -7.03 3.37
CA HIS A 77 -2.76 -7.25 4.03
C HIS A 77 -2.74 -8.52 4.89
N ILE A 78 -3.85 -8.85 5.56
CA ILE A 78 -4.00 -10.12 6.27
C ILE A 78 -3.98 -11.30 5.27
N TRP A 79 -4.67 -11.14 4.14
CA TRP A 79 -4.65 -12.14 3.05
C TRP A 79 -3.23 -12.35 2.54
N LEU A 80 -2.43 -11.29 2.36
CA LEU A 80 -1.03 -11.43 1.95
C LEU A 80 -0.23 -12.34 2.89
N ILE A 81 -0.38 -12.19 4.21
CA ILE A 81 0.32 -13.04 5.19
C ILE A 81 -0.01 -14.51 4.96
N TRP A 82 -1.28 -14.83 4.74
CA TRP A 82 -1.71 -16.18 4.40
C TRP A 82 -1.12 -16.65 3.06
N GLY A 83 -1.16 -15.81 2.03
CA GLY A 83 -0.59 -16.11 0.71
C GLY A 83 0.92 -16.40 0.74
N VAL A 84 1.66 -15.68 1.58
CA VAL A 84 3.10 -15.90 1.79
C VAL A 84 3.36 -17.23 2.52
N LYS A 85 2.58 -17.54 3.57
CA LYS A 85 2.70 -18.82 4.31
C LYS A 85 2.43 -20.03 3.41
N GLU A 86 1.39 -19.96 2.60
CA GLU A 86 1.00 -21.02 1.67
C GLU A 86 1.83 -21.03 0.37
N LYS A 87 2.78 -20.09 0.20
CA LYS A 87 3.60 -19.92 -1.01
C LYS A 87 2.78 -19.85 -2.30
N LYS A 88 1.56 -19.27 -2.25
CA LYS A 88 0.65 -19.18 -3.39
C LYS A 88 0.95 -17.95 -4.24
N ALA A 89 1.68 -18.14 -5.35
CA ALA A 89 2.08 -17.05 -6.24
C ALA A 89 0.89 -16.23 -6.78
N SER A 90 -0.24 -16.86 -7.08
CA SER A 90 -1.46 -16.15 -7.56
C SER A 90 -1.99 -15.14 -6.55
N VAL A 91 -2.02 -15.51 -5.26
CA VAL A 91 -2.48 -14.63 -4.18
C VAL A 91 -1.59 -13.40 -4.05
N ILE A 92 -0.28 -13.61 -4.11
CA ILE A 92 0.72 -12.54 -3.96
C ILE A 92 0.66 -11.58 -5.16
N LEU A 93 0.44 -12.10 -6.37
CA LEU A 93 0.25 -11.28 -7.56
C LEU A 93 -1.03 -10.43 -7.46
N SER A 94 -2.14 -11.04 -7.06
CA SER A 94 -3.41 -10.33 -6.86
C SER A 94 -3.25 -9.20 -5.85
N TRP A 95 -2.62 -9.50 -4.71
CA TRP A 95 -2.31 -8.49 -3.69
C TRP A 95 -1.44 -7.36 -4.23
N PHE A 96 -0.39 -7.69 -5.01
CA PHE A 96 0.51 -6.71 -5.60
C PHE A 96 -0.24 -5.75 -6.53
N VAL A 97 -1.11 -6.26 -7.40
CA VAL A 97 -1.88 -5.44 -8.34
C VAL A 97 -2.83 -4.50 -7.59
N ILE A 98 -3.57 -5.02 -6.60
CA ILE A 98 -4.52 -4.23 -5.81
C ILE A 98 -3.78 -3.14 -5.02
N THR A 99 -2.66 -3.49 -4.37
CA THR A 99 -1.88 -2.55 -3.57
C THR A 99 -1.18 -1.50 -4.43
N ALA A 100 -0.68 -1.86 -5.62
CA ALA A 100 -0.10 -0.90 -6.56
C ALA A 100 -1.14 0.09 -7.09
N MET A 101 -2.34 -0.39 -7.42
CA MET A 101 -3.46 0.47 -7.81
C MET A 101 -3.85 1.43 -6.67
N TRP A 102 -3.95 0.92 -5.45
CA TRP A 102 -4.24 1.72 -4.27
C TRP A 102 -3.17 2.80 -4.04
N LEU A 103 -1.88 2.43 -4.09
CA LEU A 103 -0.77 3.37 -3.91
C LEU A 103 -0.78 4.49 -4.97
N SER A 104 -1.10 4.14 -6.22
CA SER A 104 -1.25 5.10 -7.31
C SER A 104 -2.42 6.07 -7.05
N GLN A 105 -3.58 5.55 -6.63
CA GLN A 105 -4.72 6.37 -6.25
C GLN A 105 -4.38 7.32 -5.09
N THR A 106 -3.70 6.84 -4.05
CA THR A 106 -3.24 7.67 -2.92
C THR A 106 -2.29 8.78 -3.38
N PHE A 107 -1.39 8.49 -4.32
CA PHE A 107 -0.48 9.49 -4.89
C PHE A 107 -1.24 10.61 -5.62
N PHE A 108 -2.20 10.27 -6.48
CA PHE A 108 -3.02 11.27 -7.16
C PHE A 108 -3.90 12.07 -6.21
N LEU A 109 -4.52 11.40 -5.22
CA LEU A 109 -5.32 12.07 -4.20
C LEU A 109 -4.48 13.05 -3.37
N LEU A 110 -3.25 12.69 -3.01
CA LEU A 110 -2.33 13.59 -2.31
C LEU A 110 -2.09 14.87 -3.13
N ILE A 111 -1.80 14.74 -4.43
CA ILE A 111 -1.58 15.90 -5.32
C ILE A 111 -2.84 16.77 -5.38
N ILE A 112 -4.02 16.17 -5.57
CA ILE A 112 -5.29 16.90 -5.65
C ILE A 112 -5.56 17.66 -4.34
N LEU A 113 -5.37 17.01 -3.19
CA LEU A 113 -5.60 17.61 -1.88
C LEU A 113 -4.64 18.79 -1.66
N ILE A 114 -3.37 18.62 -2.01
CA ILE A 114 -2.34 19.67 -1.94
C ILE A 114 -2.70 20.87 -2.83
N CYS A 115 -3.25 20.64 -4.01
CA CYS A 115 -3.71 21.71 -4.91
C CYS A 115 -4.92 22.47 -4.33
N ILE A 116 -5.92 21.75 -3.81
CA ILE A 116 -7.14 22.35 -3.23
C ILE A 116 -6.82 23.21 -2.01
N TYR A 117 -5.91 22.74 -1.15
CA TYR A 117 -5.57 23.44 0.09
C TYR A 117 -4.46 24.49 -0.08
N SER A 118 -3.83 24.59 -1.26
CA SER A 118 -2.69 25.50 -1.52
C SER A 118 -2.96 26.97 -1.18
N THR A 119 -4.22 27.41 -1.20
CA THR A 119 -4.63 28.79 -0.90
C THR A 119 -4.93 29.03 0.58
N ASP A 120 -5.21 27.98 1.35
CA ASP A 120 -5.74 28.09 2.72
C ASP A 120 -4.71 27.73 3.81
N VAL A 121 -3.62 27.02 3.47
CA VAL A 121 -2.57 26.63 4.43
C VAL A 121 -1.29 27.42 4.24
N ASN A 122 -0.59 27.63 5.35
CA ASN A 122 0.75 28.23 5.35
C ASN A 122 1.69 27.47 4.41
N PHE A 123 2.43 28.22 3.59
CA PHE A 123 3.39 27.67 2.61
C PHE A 123 4.34 26.63 3.23
N VAL A 124 4.80 26.86 4.47
CA VAL A 124 5.67 25.93 5.20
C VAL A 124 4.97 24.59 5.48
N ALA A 125 3.72 24.60 5.91
CA ALA A 125 2.96 23.38 6.18
C ALA A 125 2.69 22.60 4.89
N TRP A 126 2.44 23.32 3.79
CA TRP A 126 2.26 22.76 2.46
C TRP A 126 3.52 22.04 1.96
N VAL A 127 4.70 22.69 2.01
CA VAL A 127 5.98 22.08 1.61
C VAL A 127 6.29 20.85 2.47
N LEU A 128 6.11 20.96 3.79
CA LEU A 128 6.41 19.87 4.72
C LEU A 128 5.51 18.65 4.48
N SER A 129 4.22 18.87 4.25
CA SER A 129 3.26 17.79 3.94
C SER A 129 3.62 17.08 2.63
N PHE A 130 4.02 17.82 1.60
CA PHE A 130 4.43 17.23 0.33
C PHE A 130 5.69 16.37 0.47
N ILE A 131 6.73 16.87 1.15
CA ILE A 131 7.98 16.13 1.36
C ILE A 131 7.73 14.85 2.16
N LEU A 132 6.99 14.93 3.28
CA LEU A 132 6.66 13.76 4.09
C LEU A 132 5.81 12.76 3.32
N GLY A 133 4.86 13.24 2.49
CA GLY A 133 4.05 12.39 1.62
C GLY A 133 4.89 11.63 0.60
N LEU A 134 5.84 12.30 -0.07
CA LEU A 134 6.77 11.64 -1.00
C LEU A 134 7.64 10.59 -0.32
N ILE A 135 8.16 10.88 0.87
CA ILE A 135 8.95 9.92 1.66
C ILE A 135 8.09 8.69 2.01
N ALA A 136 6.86 8.90 2.50
CA ALA A 136 5.94 7.82 2.83
C ALA A 136 5.63 6.94 1.61
N ILE A 137 5.36 7.55 0.45
CA ILE A 137 5.11 6.81 -0.80
C ILE A 137 6.35 6.02 -1.24
N GLY A 138 7.56 6.59 -1.08
CA GLY A 138 8.81 5.89 -1.35
C GLY A 138 8.98 4.63 -0.49
N ILE A 139 8.72 4.74 0.81
CA ILE A 139 8.79 3.61 1.76
C ILE A 139 7.75 2.54 1.39
N LEU A 140 6.50 2.94 1.11
CA LEU A 140 5.44 2.02 0.71
C LEU A 140 5.78 1.30 -0.61
N THR A 141 6.31 2.04 -1.58
CA THR A 141 6.76 1.48 -2.87
C THR A 141 7.85 0.43 -2.64
N TYR A 142 8.79 0.68 -1.74
CA TYR A 142 9.83 -0.29 -1.39
C TYR A 142 9.24 -1.59 -0.82
N PHE A 143 8.28 -1.51 0.09
CA PHE A 143 7.60 -2.71 0.61
C PHE A 143 6.86 -3.50 -0.49
N VAL A 144 6.18 -2.80 -1.39
CA VAL A 144 5.51 -3.42 -2.55
C VAL A 144 6.53 -4.13 -3.46
N LEU A 145 7.71 -3.53 -3.68
CA LEU A 145 8.79 -4.14 -4.45
C LEU A 145 9.38 -5.39 -3.78
N VAL A 146 9.49 -5.42 -2.45
CA VAL A 146 9.93 -6.60 -1.70
C VAL A 146 8.97 -7.77 -1.91
N VAL A 147 7.66 -7.53 -1.81
CA VAL A 147 6.63 -8.56 -2.04
C VAL A 147 6.63 -9.02 -3.51
N TYR A 148 6.83 -8.10 -4.46
CA TYR A 148 6.99 -8.45 -5.87
C TYR A 148 8.24 -9.30 -6.14
N GLY A 149 9.36 -8.99 -5.48
CA GLY A 149 10.57 -9.81 -5.53
C GLY A 149 10.31 -11.24 -5.04
N PHE A 150 9.58 -11.38 -3.94
CA PHE A 150 9.18 -12.70 -3.42
C PHE A 150 8.28 -13.46 -4.39
N TRP A 151 7.36 -12.78 -5.08
CA TRP A 151 6.54 -13.40 -6.11
C TRP A 151 7.38 -13.94 -7.28
N LEU A 152 8.39 -13.19 -7.73
CA LEU A 152 9.31 -13.65 -8.79
C LEU A 152 10.11 -14.88 -8.38
N GLU A 153 10.51 -14.96 -7.11
CA GLU A 153 11.19 -16.12 -6.53
C GLU A 153 10.31 -17.37 -6.61
N LEU A 154 9.06 -17.28 -6.12
CA LEU A 154 8.10 -18.38 -6.19
C LEU A 154 7.81 -18.84 -7.62
N LYS A 155 7.61 -17.90 -8.54
CA LYS A 155 7.39 -18.21 -9.97
C LYS A 155 8.57 -18.94 -10.59
N THR A 156 9.79 -18.60 -10.18
CA THR A 156 11.02 -19.25 -10.65
C THR A 156 11.13 -20.68 -10.10
N GLU A 157 10.83 -20.88 -8.81
CA GLU A 157 10.78 -22.22 -8.21
C GLU A 157 9.75 -23.13 -8.87
N GLU A 158 8.54 -22.63 -9.12
CA GLU A 158 7.46 -23.40 -9.75
C GLU A 158 7.84 -23.85 -11.16
N ARG A 159 8.40 -22.95 -11.97
CA ARG A 159 8.89 -23.28 -13.31
C ARG A 159 9.99 -24.36 -13.27
N ASN A 160 10.93 -24.26 -12.34
CA ASN A 160 12.02 -25.24 -12.22
C ASN A 160 11.50 -26.62 -11.81
N ARG A 161 10.48 -26.70 -10.94
CA ARG A 161 9.83 -27.97 -10.60
C ARG A 161 9.14 -28.62 -11.79
N ASN A 162 8.45 -27.83 -12.60
CA ASN A 162 7.78 -28.33 -13.81
C ASN A 162 8.79 -28.89 -14.83
N LEU A 163 9.94 -28.23 -14.99
CA LEU A 163 11.03 -28.72 -15.84
C LEU A 163 11.65 -30.01 -15.29
N ALA A 164 11.84 -30.11 -13.98
CA ALA A 164 12.37 -31.32 -13.36
C ALA A 164 11.41 -32.52 -13.48
N ALA A 165 10.10 -32.29 -13.37
CA ALA A 165 9.09 -33.32 -13.59
C ALA A 165 9.14 -33.84 -15.04
N GLN A 166 9.20 -32.93 -16.02
CA GLN A 166 9.27 -33.29 -17.44
C GLN A 166 10.52 -34.11 -17.81
N ASN A 167 11.65 -33.89 -17.14
CA ASN A 167 12.89 -34.63 -17.38
C ASN A 167 12.91 -36.03 -16.72
N ASN A 168 12.05 -36.29 -15.73
CA ASN A 168 11.95 -37.60 -15.08
C ASN A 168 10.99 -38.56 -15.79
N ASP A 169 10.17 -38.06 -16.71
CA ASP A 169 9.23 -38.83 -17.53
C ASP A 169 9.84 -39.30 -18.87
N LEU A 170 11.13 -39.02 -19.10
CA LEU A 170 11.95 -39.40 -20.27
C LEU A 170 12.99 -40.46 -19.89
#